data_AF-A0A967WWV6-F1
#
_entry.id   AF-A0A967WWV6-F1
#
_cell.length_a   1.000
_cell.length_b   1.000
_cell.length_c   1.000
_cell.angle_alpha   90.00
_cell.angle_beta   90.00
_cell.angle_gamma   90.00
#
_symmetry.space_group_name_H-M   'P 1'
#
loop_
_entity.id
_entity.type
_entity.pdbx_description
1 polymer ?
#
loop_
_entity_poly.entity_id
_entity_poly.type
_entity_poly.pdbx_seq_one_letter_code
_entity_poly.pdbx_strand_id
1 'polypeptide(L)'
;LDLDLDIVIDPQYNWKWKDREDYQDGIREGGIRDEWVTGVEQAQADVFDRIRNRRYPLDGSWLRWRPNPAWAPPRLPERWRVV
;
A
#
# COMPACT_ATOMS: atom_id res chain seq x y z
N LEU A 1 -7.27 -8.77 -0.32
CA LEU A 1 -7.92 -8.03 -1.41
C LEU A 1 -7.19 -6.70 -1.49
N ASP A 2 -6.75 -6.31 -2.69
CA ASP A 2 -6.23 -4.97 -2.92
C ASP A 2 -7.40 -3.99 -3.04
N LEU A 3 -7.23 -2.74 -2.59
CA LEU A 3 -8.30 -1.73 -2.59
C LEU A 3 -8.05 -0.62 -3.62
N ASP A 4 -7.15 -0.84 -4.57
CA ASP A 4 -6.77 -0.03 -5.73
C ASP A 4 -6.21 1.38 -5.44
N LEU A 5 -6.61 2.05 -4.34
CA LEU A 5 -6.10 3.38 -4.01
C LEU A 5 -4.72 3.32 -3.34
N ASP A 6 -3.72 3.85 -4.06
CA ASP A 6 -2.34 3.94 -3.62
C ASP A 6 -1.90 5.37 -3.26
N ILE A 7 -0.90 5.48 -2.38
CA ILE A 7 -0.14 6.72 -2.17
C ILE A 7 1.35 6.49 -2.41
N VAL A 8 1.96 7.37 -3.22
CA VAL A 8 3.40 7.38 -3.46
C VAL A 8 4.01 8.52 -2.68
N ILE A 9 5.03 8.23 -1.87
CA ILE A 9 5.75 9.20 -1.06
C ILE A 9 7.23 9.14 -1.44
N ASP A 10 7.82 10.29 -1.80
CA ASP A 10 9.25 10.36 -2.08
C ASP A 10 10.09 10.55 -0.80
N PRO A 11 11.43 10.45 -0.86
CA PRO A 11 12.28 10.64 0.31
C PRO A 11 12.25 12.06 0.93
N GLN A 12 11.72 13.04 0.20
CA GLN A 12 11.50 14.41 0.67
C GLN A 12 10.11 14.59 1.31
N TYR A 13 9.32 13.51 1.37
CA TYR A 13 7.93 13.47 1.85
C TYR A 13 6.94 14.26 0.98
N ASN A 14 7.28 14.52 -0.29
CA ASN A 14 6.26 14.88 -1.26
C ASN A 14 5.43 13.64 -1.56
N TRP A 15 4.13 13.81 -1.74
CA TRP A 15 3.22 12.70 -1.99
C TRP A 15 2.28 12.98 -3.15
N LYS A 16 1.80 11.89 -3.76
CA LYS A 16 0.73 11.93 -4.75
C LYS A 16 -0.13 10.68 -4.64
N TRP A 17 -1.41 10.82 -4.99
CA TRP A 17 -2.26 9.67 -5.26
C TRP A 17 -1.77 8.90 -6.48
N LYS A 18 -1.95 7.59 -6.44
CA LYS A 18 -1.77 6.67 -7.57
C LYS A 18 -3.05 5.83 -7.68
N ASP A 19 -3.43 5.50 -8.90
CA ASP A 19 -4.59 4.65 -9.24
C ASP A 19 -5.93 5.15 -8.69
N ARG A 20 -6.06 6.47 -8.49
CA ARG A 20 -7.30 7.08 -8.01
C ARG A 20 -8.48 6.85 -8.97
N GLU A 21 -8.20 6.81 -10.27
CA GLU A 21 -9.20 6.56 -11.31
C GLU A 21 -9.67 5.10 -11.24
N ASP A 22 -8.75 4.14 -11.16
CA ASP A 22 -9.09 2.72 -11.01
C ASP A 22 -9.89 2.44 -9.74
N TYR A 23 -9.53 3.07 -8.61
CA TYR A 23 -10.31 3.01 -7.38
C TYR A 23 -11.75 3.53 -7.56
N GLN A 24 -11.93 4.65 -8.26
CA GLN A 24 -13.26 5.21 -8.54
C GLN A 24 -14.08 4.30 -9.46
N ASP A 25 -13.42 3.66 -10.42
CA ASP A 25 -14.02 2.72 -11.36
C ASP A 25 -14.46 1.46 -10.62
N GLY A 26 -13.61 0.93 -9.73
CA GLY A 26 -13.92 -0.20 -8.86
C GLY A 26 -15.15 0.05 -7.96
N ILE A 27 -15.30 1.26 -7.41
CA ILE A 27 -16.51 1.64 -6.65
C ILE A 27 -17.73 1.67 -7.58
N ARG A 28 -17.63 2.37 -8.72
CA ARG A 28 -18.72 2.55 -9.68
C ARG A 28 -19.23 1.22 -10.24
N GLU A 29 -18.34 0.26 -10.44
CA GLU A 29 -18.67 -1.08 -10.94
C GLU A 29 -19.12 -2.04 -9.83
N GLY A 30 -19.10 -1.60 -8.56
CA GLY A 30 -19.46 -2.41 -7.40
C GLY A 30 -18.42 -3.45 -7.00
N GLY A 31 -17.22 -3.39 -7.60
CA GLY A 31 -16.07 -4.22 -7.24
C GLY A 31 -15.51 -3.83 -5.87
N ILE A 32 -15.49 -2.53 -5.56
CA ILE A 32 -15.15 -1.99 -4.23
C ILE A 32 -16.44 -1.59 -3.53
N ARG A 33 -16.72 -2.23 -2.40
CA ARG A 33 -17.98 -2.05 -1.66
C ARG A 33 -17.92 -0.86 -0.72
N ASP A 34 -19.08 -0.30 -0.42
CA ASP A 34 -19.23 0.88 0.45
C ASP A 34 -18.57 0.69 1.83
N GLU A 35 -18.64 -0.52 2.40
CA GLU A 35 -17.97 -0.82 3.67
C GLU A 35 -16.43 -0.70 3.57
N TRP A 36 -15.84 -0.99 2.41
CA TRP A 36 -14.40 -0.86 2.18
C TRP A 36 -14.02 0.58 1.91
N VAL A 37 -14.85 1.34 1.20
CA VAL A 37 -14.67 2.79 1.02
C VAL A 37 -14.58 3.48 2.37
N THR A 38 -15.51 3.17 3.28
CA THR A 38 -15.50 3.67 4.65
C THR A 38 -14.19 3.33 5.38
N GLY A 39 -13.69 2.10 5.20
CA GLY A 39 -12.41 1.66 5.75
C GLY A 39 -11.21 2.44 5.19
N VAL A 40 -11.19 2.72 3.88
CA VAL A 40 -10.16 3.54 3.22
C VAL A 40 -10.17 4.95 3.78
N GLU A 41 -11.34 5.58 3.90
CA GLU A 41 -11.48 6.94 4.47
C GLU A 41 -10.95 7.02 5.92
N GLN A 42 -11.25 6.01 6.75
CA GLN A 42 -10.73 5.94 8.11
C GLN A 42 -9.21 5.74 8.15
N ALA A 43 -8.66 4.91 7.26
CA ALA A 43 -7.23 4.64 7.18
C ALA A 43 -6.43 5.87 6.71
N GLN A 44 -7.00 6.73 5.86
CA GLN A 44 -6.33 7.94 5.38
C GLN A 44 -5.84 8.83 6.52
N ALA A 45 -6.62 8.99 7.59
CA ALA A 45 -6.24 9.83 8.72
C ALA A 45 -4.95 9.34 9.41
N ASP A 46 -4.82 8.02 9.65
CA ASP A 46 -3.62 7.42 10.23
C ASP A 46 -2.43 7.53 9.28
N VAL A 47 -2.63 7.25 7.98
CA VAL A 47 -1.57 7.35 6.97
C VAL A 47 -1.01 8.78 6.90
N PHE A 48 -1.87 9.79 6.81
CA PHE A 48 -1.43 11.19 6.79
C PHE A 48 -0.85 11.66 8.12
N ASP A 49 -1.29 11.15 9.26
CA ASP A 49 -0.62 11.40 10.55
C ASP A 49 0.81 10.86 10.55
N ARG A 50 1.03 9.64 10.05
CA ARG A 50 2.38 9.04 9.94
C ARG A 50 3.28 9.78 8.97
N ILE A 51 2.77 10.18 7.81
CA ILE A 51 3.52 10.97 6.81
C ILE A 51 3.96 12.30 7.44
N ARG A 52 3.02 13.06 8.02
CA ARG A 52 3.28 14.38 8.61
C ARG A 52 4.27 14.32 9.76
N ASN A 53 4.12 13.34 10.63
CA ASN A 53 4.97 13.17 11.81
C ASN A 53 6.20 12.30 11.54
N ARG A 54 6.42 11.85 10.30
CA ARG A 54 7.54 10.99 9.89
C ARG A 54 7.71 9.78 10.82
N ARG A 55 6.59 9.13 11.13
CA ARG A 55 6.57 7.97 12.03
C ARG A 55 6.84 6.68 11.26
N TYR A 56 7.39 5.68 11.95
CA TYR A 56 7.53 4.34 11.42
C TYR A 56 6.23 3.82 10.76
N PRO A 57 6.29 3.18 9.58
CA PRO A 57 7.49 2.81 8.81
C PRO A 57 8.01 3.90 7.86
N LEU A 58 7.43 5.10 7.88
CA LEU A 58 7.73 6.19 6.97
C LEU A 58 8.84 7.11 7.47
N ASP A 59 9.49 6.79 8.59
CA ASP A 59 10.58 7.57 9.21
C ASP A 59 11.93 7.49 8.46
N GLY A 60 11.97 6.75 7.34
CA GLY A 60 13.17 6.55 6.53
C GLY A 60 14.08 5.41 7.01
N SER A 61 13.71 4.69 8.08
CA SER A 61 14.48 3.54 8.60
C SER A 61 14.76 2.47 7.54
N TRP A 62 13.81 2.25 6.63
CA TRP A 62 13.91 1.26 5.56
C TRP A 62 14.72 1.71 4.33
N LEU A 63 15.04 3.00 4.17
CA LEU A 63 15.70 3.52 2.95
C LEU A 63 17.11 2.94 2.72
N ARG A 64 17.79 2.54 3.81
CA ARG A 64 19.13 1.94 3.76
C ARG A 64 19.13 0.44 3.95
N TRP A 65 17.95 -0.17 4.11
CA TRP A 65 17.87 -1.61 4.27
C TRP A 65 18.43 -2.33 3.04
N ARG A 66 19.06 -3.48 3.29
CA ARG A 66 19.59 -4.39 2.27
C ARG A 66 19.21 -5.81 2.66
N PRO A 67 18.78 -6.66 1.72
CA PRO A 67 18.56 -8.08 2.00
C PRO A 67 19.87 -8.74 2.39
N ASN A 68 19.79 -9.83 3.17
CA ASN A 68 20.97 -10.65 3.42
C ASN A 68 21.44 -11.27 2.10
N PRO A 69 22.72 -11.11 1.71
CA PRO A 69 23.23 -11.65 0.44
C PRO A 69 23.17 -13.18 0.35
N ALA A 70 23.04 -13.89 1.48
CA ALA A 70 22.88 -15.34 1.52
C ALA A 70 21.43 -15.81 1.28
N TRP A 71 20.46 -14.89 1.17
CA TRP A 71 19.08 -15.27 0.85
C TRP A 71 18.99 -15.82 -0.58
N ALA A 72 18.62 -17.09 -0.69
CA ALA A 72 18.29 -17.70 -1.97
C ALA A 72 16.89 -17.24 -2.43
N PRO A 73 16.66 -17.06 -3.74
CA PRO A 73 15.32 -16.82 -4.27
C PRO A 73 14.34 -17.91 -3.83
N PRO A 74 13.12 -17.56 -3.36
CA PRO A 74 12.14 -18.57 -3.00
C PRO A 74 11.69 -19.34 -4.25
N ARG A 75 11.46 -20.65 -4.09
CA ARG A 75 10.84 -21.46 -5.15
C ARG A 75 9.33 -21.38 -5.01
N LEU A 76 8.64 -21.11 -6.12
CA LEU A 76 7.19 -21.17 -6.17
C LEU A 76 6.74 -22.63 -5.98
N PRO A 77 5.94 -22.97 -4.96
CA PRO A 77 5.45 -24.34 -4.77
C PRO A 77 4.53 -24.76 -5.93
N GLU A 78 4.61 -26.02 -6.37
CA GLU A 78 3.76 -26.56 -7.46
C GLU A 78 2.25 -26.35 -7.20
N ARG A 79 1.85 -26.35 -5.92
CA ARG A 79 0.46 -26.23 -5.49
C ARG A 79 0.11 -24.83 -4.99
N TRP A 80 0.77 -23.78 -5.47
CA TRP A 80 0.54 -22.40 -5.00
C TRP A 80 -0.91 -21.90 -5.20
N ARG A 81 -1.65 -22.45 -6.17
CA ARG A 81 -3.08 -22.14 -6.43
C ARG A 81 -4.06 -23.10 -5.80
N VAL A 82 -3.60 -24.11 -5.06
CA VAL A 82 -4.54 -25.03 -4.41
C VAL A 82 -5.09 -24.28 -3.20
N VAL A 83 -6.29 -23.75 -3.39
CA VAL A 83 -7.15 -23.16 -2.35
C VAL A 83 -7.81 -24.28 -1.56
#